data_AF-A0A1V2RPR3-F1
#
_entry.id   AF-A0A1V2RPR3-F1
#
_cell.length_a   1.000
_cell.length_b   1.000
_cell.length_c   1.000
_cell.angle_alpha   90.00
_cell.angle_beta   90.00
_cell.angle_gamma   90.00
#
_symmetry.space_group_name_H-M   'P 1'
#
loop_
_entity.id
_entity.type
_entity.pdbx_description
1 polymer ?
#
loop_
_entity_poly.entity_id
_entity_poly.type
_entity_poly.pdbx_seq_one_letter_code
_entity_poly.pdbx_strand_id
1 'polypeptide(L)'
;MQSGHVIRRLRFTLSTDEVTERVTAAADGTGRLPEHLPPLVAAAAPAPPVRGGGCLAHAGLPGGGSLLLCRGAADGTVDALYLPHGPERALGDILPVDLWRSPLWDRPHEPDAAPAPEPEPGTELTAEELADFARARSDRLVPFLSDVRALFTSPAGRQLVLAEEEQATVARWIGLATWFLDRYGTAGQARALTFTTGTACPLDAPQQIIGIGPDAAFDRKDPDVLRHRYRVHDGLGGEGSPPRVDPWVTQAVRDWLPRLPGASGPPPPLPPAAPAAVQERLRESAKNLRGGPHHLHGVGLFRMLRGRLGESEELNEKTLRLIYELVWDKSDPDLAGALELARTCPLPLLVSTGIHLRLLNWITRGGTVNDKRCELARELLRHEDAYPFTSSGRETARLLVRGQELNAGGPGAADAEQHLRRELNRSDSMVRPEVLIWARRQLRQYEESTALPPPPPPRTAPPPPPPRQPPPFRAPPAQPPPPQPPPPVRRPPHIPPTDRT
;
A
#
# COMPACT_ATOMS: atom_id res chain seq x y z
N MET A 1 8.60 -24.41 15.68
CA MET A 1 8.04 -23.48 16.69
C MET A 1 7.50 -22.26 15.95
N GLN A 2 6.18 -22.16 15.80
CA GLN A 2 5.50 -21.04 15.14
C GLN A 2 5.45 -19.84 16.10
N SER A 3 6.54 -19.07 16.15
CA SER A 3 6.52 -17.76 16.79
C SER A 3 6.06 -16.75 15.76
N GLY A 4 4.98 -16.00 16.03
CA GLY A 4 4.79 -14.70 15.37
C GLY A 4 3.42 -14.40 14.78
N HIS A 5 2.30 -14.66 15.46
CA HIS A 5 1.01 -14.03 15.12
C HIS A 5 0.32 -13.35 16.32
N VAL A 6 1.04 -13.19 17.43
CA VAL A 6 0.41 -12.77 18.69
C VAL A 6 0.22 -11.24 18.70
N ILE A 7 -1.04 -10.81 18.64
CA ILE A 7 -1.48 -9.45 18.96
C ILE A 7 -0.98 -9.14 20.37
N ARG A 8 -0.38 -7.95 20.55
CA ARG A 8 0.05 -7.49 21.87
C ARG A 8 -0.79 -6.30 22.31
N ARG A 9 -1.38 -6.38 23.49
CA ARG A 9 -1.95 -5.23 24.19
C ARG A 9 -0.86 -4.59 25.02
N LEU A 10 -0.69 -3.29 24.86
CA LEU A 10 0.31 -2.46 25.49
C LEU A 10 -0.39 -1.31 26.20
N ARG A 11 0.22 -0.78 27.25
CA ARG A 11 -0.25 0.43 27.91
C ARG A 11 0.85 1.48 27.91
N PHE A 12 0.46 2.72 27.67
CA PHE A 12 1.35 3.87 27.68
C PHE A 12 0.76 4.98 28.54
N THR A 13 1.63 5.78 29.13
CA THR A 13 1.27 7.06 29.76
C THR A 13 1.74 8.19 28.85
N LEU A 14 0.83 9.09 28.48
CA LEU A 14 1.17 10.30 27.74
C LEU A 14 1.58 11.42 28.71
N SER A 15 2.59 12.18 28.33
CA SER A 15 2.96 13.42 29.00
C SER A 15 3.22 14.52 27.99
N THR A 16 2.81 15.73 28.31
CA THR A 16 3.04 16.91 27.48
C THR A 16 4.16 17.73 28.11
N ASP A 17 5.18 18.04 27.33
CA ASP A 17 6.24 18.97 27.74
C ASP A 17 5.67 20.39 27.76
N GLU A 18 5.69 21.07 28.91
CA GLU A 18 5.07 22.40 29.10
C GLU A 18 5.72 23.50 28.26
N VAL A 19 6.97 23.31 27.82
CA VAL A 19 7.72 24.34 27.08
C VAL A 19 7.52 24.19 25.58
N THR A 20 7.52 22.96 25.10
CA THR A 20 7.45 22.63 23.67
C THR A 20 6.05 22.21 23.22
N GLU A 21 5.13 22.02 24.17
CA GLU A 21 3.79 21.42 23.97
C GLU A 21 3.84 20.03 23.31
N ARG A 22 5.03 19.41 23.29
CA ARG A 22 5.23 18.13 22.62
C ARG A 22 4.76 17.00 23.50
N VAL A 23 3.89 16.16 22.94
CA VAL A 23 3.45 14.92 23.59
C VAL A 23 4.54 13.85 23.46
N THR A 24 4.81 13.15 24.56
CA THR A 24 5.66 11.97 24.62
C THR A 24 4.90 10.82 25.26
N ALA A 25 5.27 9.58 24.93
CA ALA A 25 4.67 8.39 25.52
C ALA A 25 5.75 7.57 26.22
N ALA A 26 5.42 7.02 27.39
CA ALA A 26 6.22 6.05 28.11
C ALA A 26 5.41 4.76 28.24
N ALA A 27 6.02 3.61 27.94
CA ALA A 27 5.35 2.31 28.07
C ALA A 27 5.32 1.86 29.54
N ASP A 28 4.20 1.29 29.96
CA ASP A 28 4.08 0.66 31.26
C ASP A 28 4.57 -0.80 31.14
N GLY A 29 5.73 -1.10 31.74
CA GLY A 29 6.25 -2.48 31.85
C GLY A 29 7.70 -2.66 31.38
N THR A 30 8.25 -3.86 31.63
CA THR A 30 9.66 -4.21 31.37
C THR A 30 9.90 -4.93 30.04
N GLY A 31 8.86 -5.12 29.23
CA GLY A 31 8.96 -5.81 27.94
C GLY A 31 9.81 -5.04 26.92
N ARG A 32 10.68 -5.74 26.19
CA ARG A 32 11.44 -5.15 25.07
C ARG A 32 10.48 -4.80 23.93
N LEU A 33 10.08 -3.53 23.85
CA LEU A 33 9.27 -2.98 22.76
C LEU A 33 10.15 -2.52 21.61
N PRO A 34 9.64 -2.52 20.36
CA PRO A 34 10.29 -1.79 19.27
C PRO A 34 10.46 -0.31 19.64
N GLU A 35 11.67 0.22 19.48
CA GLU A 35 12.06 1.58 19.91
C GLU A 35 11.22 2.70 19.25
N HIS A 36 10.59 2.42 18.11
CA HIS A 36 9.78 3.38 17.38
C HIS A 36 8.31 3.46 17.87
N LEU A 37 7.86 2.57 18.77
CA LEU A 37 6.47 2.57 19.23
C LEU A 37 6.11 3.81 20.09
N PRO A 38 6.87 4.21 21.12
CA PRO A 38 6.46 5.33 21.96
C PRO A 38 6.31 6.66 21.20
N PRO A 39 7.24 7.07 20.30
CA PRO A 39 7.03 8.25 19.48
C PRO A 39 5.79 8.17 18.58
N LEU A 40 5.47 6.97 18.05
CA LEU A 40 4.26 6.81 17.25
C LEU A 40 2.99 6.88 18.12
N VAL A 41 2.98 6.25 19.29
CA VAL A 41 1.84 6.34 20.22
C VAL A 41 1.58 7.80 20.58
N ALA A 42 2.63 8.57 20.90
CA ALA A 42 2.50 9.99 21.19
C ALA A 42 1.90 10.79 20.03
N ALA A 43 2.27 10.48 18.78
CA ALA A 43 1.73 11.16 17.60
C ALA A 43 0.34 10.66 17.18
N ALA A 44 0.02 9.40 17.46
CA ALA A 44 -1.16 8.73 16.93
C ALA A 44 -2.31 8.62 17.93
N ALA A 45 -2.05 8.74 19.24
CA ALA A 45 -3.06 8.56 20.26
C ALA A 45 -4.19 9.59 20.09
N PRO A 46 -5.46 9.14 20.23
CA PRO A 46 -6.58 10.06 20.15
C PRO A 46 -6.62 10.93 21.42
N ALA A 47 -7.04 12.18 21.28
CA ALA A 47 -7.31 13.04 22.42
C ALA A 47 -8.45 12.44 23.28
N PRO A 48 -8.36 12.53 24.61
CA PRO A 48 -9.44 12.09 25.48
C PRO A 48 -10.72 12.89 25.17
N PRO A 49 -11.90 12.25 25.21
CA PRO A 49 -13.15 12.94 24.93
C PRO A 49 -13.50 13.92 26.07
N VAL A 50 -13.94 15.12 25.70
CA VAL A 50 -14.30 16.21 26.64
C VAL A 50 -15.52 15.84 27.49
N ARG A 51 -16.47 15.11 26.90
CA ARG A 51 -17.66 14.56 27.55
C ARG A 51 -17.61 13.06 27.35
N GLY A 52 -17.77 12.29 28.42
CA GLY A 52 -17.55 10.84 28.45
C GLY A 52 -17.92 10.11 27.15
N GLY A 53 -17.09 9.16 26.75
CA GLY A 53 -17.23 8.46 25.48
C GLY A 53 -15.97 7.66 25.17
N GLY A 54 -16.00 6.92 24.06
CA GLY A 54 -14.78 6.29 23.53
C GLY A 54 -13.92 7.32 22.80
N CYS A 55 -12.63 6.99 22.62
CA CYS A 55 -11.78 7.58 21.61
C CYS A 55 -10.93 6.47 20.98
N LEU A 56 -10.67 6.54 19.67
CA LEU A 56 -9.98 5.49 18.94
C LEU A 56 -9.12 6.11 17.85
N ALA A 57 -7.91 5.61 17.71
CA ALA A 57 -7.07 5.91 16.55
C ALA A 57 -6.48 4.64 15.97
N HIS A 58 -6.30 4.64 14.65
CA HIS A 58 -5.70 3.61 13.85
C HIS A 58 -4.61 4.23 12.98
N ALA A 59 -3.36 3.83 13.18
CA ALA A 59 -2.21 4.39 12.48
C ALA A 59 -1.28 3.31 11.93
N GLY A 60 -0.65 3.61 10.79
CA GLY A 60 0.37 2.77 10.17
C GLY A 60 1.77 3.03 10.71
N LEU A 61 2.56 1.97 10.82
CA LEU A 61 3.95 2.07 11.24
C LEU A 61 4.89 2.39 10.06
N PRO A 62 5.96 3.18 10.29
CA PRO A 62 7.01 3.39 9.30
C PRO A 62 7.61 2.06 8.85
N GLY A 63 7.69 1.83 7.53
CA GLY A 63 8.20 0.58 6.94
C GLY A 63 7.12 -0.38 6.40
N GLY A 64 5.83 -0.11 6.69
CA GLY A 64 4.70 -0.88 6.17
C GLY A 64 4.51 -2.24 6.85
N GLY A 65 3.27 -2.72 6.89
CA GLY A 65 2.94 -4.07 7.35
C GLY A 65 2.60 -4.23 8.83
N SER A 66 2.88 -3.24 9.68
CA SER A 66 2.41 -3.22 11.07
C SER A 66 1.50 -2.01 11.34
N LEU A 67 0.44 -2.20 12.12
CA LEU A 67 -0.51 -1.15 12.49
C LEU A 67 -0.66 -1.06 14.01
N LEU A 68 -1.09 0.11 14.48
CA LEU A 68 -1.36 0.41 15.87
C LEU A 68 -2.79 0.91 16.04
N LEU A 69 -3.54 0.29 16.95
CA LEU A 69 -4.85 0.78 17.41
C LEU A 69 -4.71 1.32 18.82
N CYS A 70 -5.09 2.57 19.05
CA CYS A 70 -4.97 3.24 20.34
C CYS A 70 -6.34 3.68 20.85
N ARG A 71 -6.62 3.46 22.14
CA ARG A 71 -7.70 4.11 22.89
C ARG A 71 -7.08 4.92 24.01
N GLY A 72 -7.38 6.21 24.05
CA GLY A 72 -7.02 7.09 25.16
C GLY A 72 -8.04 7.00 26.30
N ALA A 73 -7.57 7.30 27.51
CA ALA A 73 -8.39 7.49 28.69
C ALA A 73 -8.21 8.92 29.24
N ALA A 74 -9.15 9.36 30.07
CA ALA A 74 -9.17 10.73 30.61
C ALA A 74 -7.99 11.02 31.56
N ASP A 75 -7.35 9.98 32.10
CA ASP A 75 -6.17 10.09 32.97
C ASP A 75 -4.85 10.21 32.19
N GLY A 76 -4.89 10.31 30.86
CA GLY A 76 -3.71 10.40 30.01
C GLY A 76 -3.08 9.03 29.68
N THR A 77 -3.68 7.93 30.13
CA THR A 77 -3.26 6.59 29.72
C THR A 77 -3.79 6.24 28.33
N VAL A 78 -3.03 5.41 27.61
CA VAL A 78 -3.39 4.91 26.29
C VAL A 78 -3.21 3.40 26.27
N ASP A 79 -4.29 2.68 26.02
CA ASP A 79 -4.23 1.26 25.68
C ASP A 79 -4.03 1.12 24.18
N ALA A 80 -3.05 0.31 23.78
CA ALA A 80 -2.69 0.10 22.39
C ALA A 80 -2.66 -1.38 22.00
N LEU A 81 -3.18 -1.71 20.83
CA LEU A 81 -3.03 -3.02 20.19
C LEU A 81 -2.02 -2.91 19.06
N TYR A 82 -0.92 -3.65 19.21
CA TYR A 82 0.12 -3.75 18.19
C TYR A 82 -0.17 -4.95 17.26
N LEU A 83 -0.32 -4.65 15.96
CA LEU A 83 -0.67 -5.62 14.92
C LEU A 83 0.54 -5.83 13.99
N PRO A 84 1.48 -6.74 14.29
CA PRO A 84 2.75 -6.86 13.57
C PRO A 84 2.60 -7.29 12.10
N HIS A 85 1.51 -7.97 11.76
CA HIS A 85 1.23 -8.47 10.40
C HIS A 85 -0.02 -7.83 9.77
N GLY A 86 -0.40 -6.67 10.29
CA GLY A 86 -1.57 -5.94 9.85
C GLY A 86 -2.90 -6.53 10.34
N PRO A 87 -4.00 -5.82 10.06
CA PRO A 87 -5.32 -6.08 10.60
C PRO A 87 -6.00 -7.26 9.92
N GLU A 88 -5.66 -7.58 8.67
CA GLU A 88 -6.20 -8.74 7.95
C GLU A 88 -5.91 -10.05 8.68
N ARG A 89 -4.69 -10.22 9.17
CA ARG A 89 -4.29 -11.44 9.89
C ARG A 89 -4.64 -11.41 11.37
N ALA A 90 -4.73 -10.22 11.95
CA ALA A 90 -4.89 -10.06 13.39
C ALA A 90 -6.36 -9.93 13.82
N LEU A 91 -7.20 -9.27 13.03
CA LEU A 91 -8.59 -8.97 13.40
C LEU A 91 -9.60 -9.86 12.68
N GLY A 92 -9.15 -10.73 11.76
CA GLY A 92 -10.03 -11.55 10.94
C GLY A 92 -10.99 -10.66 10.15
N ASP A 93 -12.29 -10.87 10.32
CA ASP A 93 -13.33 -10.10 9.65
C ASP A 93 -13.57 -8.72 10.29
N ILE A 94 -13.15 -8.50 11.54
CA ILE A 94 -13.35 -7.24 12.27
C ILE A 94 -12.52 -6.12 11.61
N LEU A 95 -13.15 -4.99 11.29
CA LEU A 95 -12.45 -3.80 10.78
C LEU A 95 -11.87 -2.98 11.95
N PRO A 96 -10.78 -2.24 11.74
CA PRO A 96 -10.17 -1.42 12.80
C PRO A 96 -11.15 -0.48 13.52
N VAL A 97 -12.12 0.09 12.80
CA VAL A 97 -13.14 1.00 13.38
C VAL A 97 -14.17 0.27 14.24
N ASP A 98 -14.43 -1.02 13.99
CA ASP A 98 -15.40 -1.81 14.75
C ASP A 98 -14.96 -1.99 16.20
N LEU A 99 -13.68 -1.76 16.51
CA LEU A 99 -13.17 -1.74 17.87
C LEU A 99 -13.52 -0.46 18.65
N TRP A 100 -14.24 0.47 18.02
CA TRP A 100 -14.84 1.62 18.72
C TRP A 100 -15.76 1.14 19.84
N ARG A 101 -15.44 1.51 21.08
CA ARG A 101 -16.15 1.05 22.29
C ARG A 101 -16.26 -0.47 22.39
N SER A 102 -15.27 -1.20 21.87
CA SER A 102 -15.14 -2.63 22.13
C SER A 102 -15.04 -2.92 23.64
N PRO A 103 -15.72 -3.98 24.15
CA PRO A 103 -15.55 -4.44 25.53
C PRO A 103 -14.12 -4.83 25.88
N LEU A 104 -13.29 -5.13 24.87
CA LEU A 104 -11.87 -5.45 25.03
C LEU A 104 -11.13 -4.39 25.85
N TRP A 105 -11.47 -3.13 25.63
CA TRP A 105 -10.81 -1.99 26.26
C TRP A 105 -11.10 -1.85 27.74
N ASP A 106 -12.29 -2.28 28.18
CA ASP A 106 -12.70 -2.17 29.59
C ASP A 106 -12.16 -3.36 30.42
N ARG A 107 -11.61 -4.39 29.76
CA ARG A 107 -10.91 -5.48 30.43
C ARG A 107 -9.63 -4.97 31.10
N PRO A 108 -9.29 -5.46 32.31
CA PRO A 108 -8.02 -5.14 32.96
C PRO A 108 -6.83 -5.38 32.03
N HIS A 109 -5.86 -4.48 32.06
CA HIS A 109 -4.58 -4.70 31.40
C HIS A 109 -3.70 -5.56 32.30
N GLU A 110 -3.36 -6.76 31.86
CA GLU A 110 -2.38 -7.62 32.52
C GLU A 110 -1.04 -7.52 31.78
N PRO A 111 -0.04 -6.81 32.33
CA PRO A 111 1.29 -6.77 31.74
C PRO A 111 1.86 -8.20 31.74
N ASP A 112 2.36 -8.64 30.57
CA ASP A 112 2.89 -9.98 30.30
C ASP A 112 1.88 -11.13 30.10
N ALA A 113 0.57 -10.87 30.11
CA ALA A 113 -0.42 -11.85 29.66
C ALA A 113 -0.32 -12.03 28.13
N ALA A 114 0.35 -13.10 27.70
CA ALA A 114 0.35 -13.54 26.30
C ALA A 114 -0.51 -14.80 26.15
N PRO A 115 -1.44 -14.85 25.18
CA PRO A 115 -1.80 -13.82 24.18
C PRO A 115 -2.81 -12.76 24.69
N ALA A 116 -2.92 -11.63 23.99
CA ALA A 116 -3.99 -10.66 24.22
C ALA A 116 -5.38 -11.33 24.03
N PRO A 117 -6.42 -10.85 24.72
CA PRO A 117 -7.78 -11.37 24.51
C PRO A 117 -8.20 -11.22 23.05
N GLU A 118 -9.02 -12.13 22.57
CA GLU A 118 -9.59 -12.03 21.22
C GLU A 118 -10.39 -10.72 21.10
N PRO A 119 -10.14 -9.92 20.04
CA PRO A 119 -10.86 -8.67 19.83
C PRO A 119 -12.32 -8.94 19.51
N GLU A 120 -13.21 -8.17 20.15
CA GLU A 120 -14.65 -8.20 19.92
C GLU A 120 -15.10 -6.84 19.37
N PRO A 121 -16.01 -6.77 18.39
CA PRO A 121 -16.53 -5.50 17.91
C PRO A 121 -17.34 -4.79 19.02
N GLY A 122 -17.32 -3.47 19.02
CA GLY A 122 -18.25 -2.66 19.81
C GLY A 122 -19.68 -2.72 19.26
N THR A 123 -20.64 -2.28 20.08
CA THR A 123 -22.07 -2.43 19.78
C THR A 123 -22.75 -1.18 19.22
N GLU A 124 -22.01 -0.10 18.97
CA GLU A 124 -22.57 1.24 18.62
C GLU A 124 -22.33 1.69 17.18
N LEU A 125 -21.64 0.88 16.39
CA LEU A 125 -21.47 1.10 14.96
C LEU A 125 -22.22 0.00 14.20
N THR A 126 -23.48 -0.22 14.57
CA THR A 126 -24.33 -1.19 13.87
C THR A 126 -24.68 -0.70 12.48
N ALA A 127 -25.02 -1.66 11.60
CA ALA A 127 -25.41 -1.37 10.23
C ALA A 127 -26.65 -0.45 10.17
N GLU A 128 -27.61 -0.63 11.09
CA GLU A 128 -28.81 0.18 11.25
C GLU A 128 -28.48 1.61 11.69
N GLU A 129 -27.65 1.78 12.72
CA GLU A 129 -27.26 3.10 13.23
C GLU A 129 -26.48 3.91 12.18
N LEU A 130 -25.56 3.25 11.46
CA LEU A 130 -24.83 3.89 10.35
C LEU A 130 -25.78 4.27 9.21
N ALA A 131 -26.79 3.46 8.93
CA ALA A 131 -27.80 3.78 7.92
C ALA A 131 -28.61 5.02 8.26
N ASP A 132 -29.12 5.10 9.49
CA ASP A 132 -29.87 6.27 9.96
C ASP A 132 -28.99 7.52 9.99
N PHE A 133 -27.74 7.37 10.42
CA PHE A 133 -26.75 8.44 10.39
C PHE A 133 -26.50 8.95 8.96
N ALA A 134 -26.33 8.04 8.00
CA ALA A 134 -26.11 8.37 6.59
C ALA A 134 -27.31 9.10 5.97
N ARG A 135 -28.55 8.68 6.28
CA ARG A 135 -29.78 9.34 5.83
C ARG A 135 -29.90 10.74 6.40
N ALA A 136 -29.64 10.91 7.70
CA ALA A 136 -29.70 12.19 8.38
C ALA A 136 -28.66 13.21 7.87
N ARG A 137 -27.57 12.76 7.23
CA ARG A 137 -26.46 13.58 6.72
C ARG A 137 -26.25 13.39 5.21
N SER A 138 -27.34 13.13 4.49
CA SER A 138 -27.30 12.77 3.06
C SER A 138 -26.68 13.84 2.16
N ASP A 139 -26.79 15.11 2.54
CA ASP A 139 -26.20 16.28 1.88
C ASP A 139 -24.66 16.29 1.96
N ARG A 140 -24.09 15.81 3.07
CA ARG A 140 -22.63 15.74 3.31
C ARG A 140 -22.01 14.42 2.87
N LEU A 141 -22.82 13.38 2.72
CA LEU A 141 -22.36 12.00 2.49
C LEU A 141 -21.57 11.84 1.19
N VAL A 142 -22.13 12.29 0.05
CA VAL A 142 -21.48 12.13 -1.25
C VAL A 142 -20.16 12.90 -1.34
N PRO A 143 -20.07 14.18 -0.91
CA PRO A 143 -18.80 14.88 -0.86
C PRO A 143 -17.74 14.17 0.01
N PHE A 144 -18.15 13.69 1.19
CA PHE A 144 -17.24 12.97 2.09
C PHE A 144 -16.70 11.68 1.46
N LEU A 145 -17.57 10.81 0.95
CA LEU A 145 -17.14 9.55 0.35
C LEU A 145 -16.33 9.75 -0.95
N SER A 146 -16.55 10.85 -1.66
CA SER A 146 -15.73 11.26 -2.81
C SER A 146 -14.29 11.55 -2.40
N ASP A 147 -14.12 12.27 -1.29
CA ASP A 147 -12.80 12.58 -0.73
C ASP A 147 -12.15 11.34 -0.08
N VAL A 148 -12.93 10.45 0.54
CA VAL A 148 -12.44 9.14 1.05
C VAL A 148 -11.87 8.29 -0.10
N ARG A 149 -12.58 8.18 -1.23
CA ARG A 149 -12.07 7.47 -2.41
C ARG A 149 -10.79 8.12 -2.95
N ALA A 150 -10.69 9.45 -2.89
CA ALA A 150 -9.53 10.18 -3.37
C ALA A 150 -8.25 9.85 -2.59
N LEU A 151 -8.36 9.47 -1.30
CA LEU A 151 -7.23 9.04 -0.47
C LEU A 151 -6.44 7.87 -1.07
N PHE A 152 -7.12 6.98 -1.82
CA PHE A 152 -6.50 5.76 -2.37
C PHE A 152 -6.27 5.82 -3.89
N THR A 153 -6.86 6.80 -4.58
CA THR A 153 -6.77 6.91 -6.06
C THR A 153 -5.86 8.05 -6.52
N SER A 154 -5.45 8.94 -5.61
CA SER A 154 -4.54 10.05 -5.88
C SER A 154 -3.29 9.94 -4.99
N PRO A 155 -2.07 9.91 -5.55
CA PRO A 155 -0.84 10.04 -4.77
C PRO A 155 -0.77 11.36 -3.97
N ALA A 156 -1.53 12.37 -4.39
CA ALA A 156 -1.70 13.65 -3.70
C ALA A 156 -2.97 13.70 -2.84
N GLY A 157 -3.53 12.54 -2.45
CA GLY A 157 -4.67 12.46 -1.55
C GLY A 157 -4.39 13.24 -0.28
N ARG A 158 -5.17 14.30 -0.04
CA ARG A 158 -5.05 15.14 1.15
C ARG A 158 -5.68 14.44 2.34
N GLN A 159 -5.13 14.65 3.53
CA GLN A 159 -5.78 14.22 4.77
C GLN A 159 -7.14 14.89 4.90
N LEU A 160 -8.12 14.14 5.40
CA LEU A 160 -9.48 14.60 5.66
C LEU A 160 -9.59 15.02 7.12
N VAL A 161 -10.16 16.19 7.37
CA VAL A 161 -10.47 16.67 8.72
C VAL A 161 -11.99 16.65 8.89
N LEU A 162 -12.46 15.96 9.92
CA LEU A 162 -13.87 15.90 10.31
C LEU A 162 -14.05 16.75 11.57
N ALA A 163 -14.64 17.93 11.42
CA ALA A 163 -14.95 18.79 12.55
C ALA A 163 -16.36 18.51 13.04
N GLU A 164 -16.51 17.87 14.20
CA GLU A 164 -17.80 17.47 14.75
C GLU A 164 -17.82 17.74 16.27
N GLU A 165 -19.00 17.98 16.83
CA GLU A 165 -19.15 18.25 18.27
C GLU A 165 -18.70 17.06 19.13
N GLU A 166 -18.97 15.85 18.63
CA GLU A 166 -18.74 14.60 19.37
C GLU A 166 -17.86 13.64 18.57
N GLN A 167 -16.89 13.02 19.25
CA GLN A 167 -16.04 11.96 18.65
C GLN A 167 -16.86 10.75 18.17
N ALA A 168 -18.04 10.48 18.78
CA ALA A 168 -18.95 9.44 18.31
C ALA A 168 -19.51 9.74 16.91
N THR A 169 -19.73 11.01 16.58
CA THR A 169 -20.13 11.43 15.23
C THR A 169 -19.00 11.22 14.22
N VAL A 170 -17.76 11.50 14.62
CA VAL A 170 -16.56 11.19 13.81
C VAL A 170 -16.43 9.68 13.59
N ALA A 171 -16.60 8.85 14.64
CA ALA A 171 -16.54 7.40 14.54
C ALA A 171 -17.57 6.83 13.55
N ARG A 172 -18.80 7.39 13.53
CA ARG A 172 -19.84 7.01 12.55
C ARG A 172 -19.46 7.38 11.12
N TRP A 173 -18.87 8.55 10.90
CA TRP A 173 -18.33 8.92 9.58
C TRP A 173 -17.22 7.96 9.12
N ILE A 174 -16.31 7.59 10.03
CA ILE A 174 -15.26 6.60 9.73
C ILE A 174 -15.87 5.23 9.45
N GLY A 175 -16.88 4.80 10.22
CA GLY A 175 -17.64 3.56 9.96
C GLY A 175 -18.30 3.54 8.59
N LEU A 176 -18.91 4.65 8.16
CA LEU A 176 -19.43 4.78 6.80
C LEU A 176 -18.33 4.71 5.73
N ALA A 177 -17.18 5.35 5.98
CA ALA A 177 -16.05 5.31 5.07
C ALA A 177 -15.48 3.89 4.90
N THR A 178 -15.26 3.17 6.00
CA THR A 178 -14.76 1.79 5.96
C THR A 178 -15.76 0.87 5.28
N TRP A 179 -17.05 0.99 5.58
CA TRP A 179 -18.08 0.13 4.99
C TRP A 179 -18.27 0.40 3.48
N PHE A 180 -18.16 1.67 3.08
CA PHE A 180 -18.14 2.06 1.68
C PHE A 180 -16.91 1.50 0.95
N LEU A 181 -15.72 1.60 1.54
CA LEU A 181 -14.48 1.07 0.96
C LEU A 181 -14.46 -0.45 0.89
N ASP A 182 -15.02 -1.12 1.88
CA ASP A 182 -15.11 -2.59 1.91
C ASP A 182 -15.98 -3.10 0.75
N ARG A 183 -17.11 -2.42 0.52
CA ARG A 183 -18.08 -2.81 -0.51
C ARG A 183 -17.73 -2.36 -1.92
N TYR A 184 -17.18 -1.16 -2.07
CA TYR A 184 -17.00 -0.51 -3.38
C TYR A 184 -15.54 -0.17 -3.71
N GLY A 185 -14.63 -0.35 -2.75
CA GLY A 185 -13.21 -0.12 -2.94
C GLY A 185 -12.46 -1.34 -3.47
N THR A 186 -11.13 -1.23 -3.50
CA THR A 186 -10.25 -2.38 -3.73
C THR A 186 -10.06 -3.15 -2.43
N ALA A 187 -9.95 -4.48 -2.52
CA ALA A 187 -9.69 -5.35 -1.37
C ALA A 187 -8.56 -4.81 -0.48
N GLY A 188 -8.82 -4.74 0.83
CA GLY A 188 -7.87 -4.23 1.84
C GLY A 188 -7.92 -2.72 2.09
N GLN A 189 -8.60 -1.90 1.27
CA GLN A 189 -8.66 -0.44 1.48
C GLN A 189 -9.36 -0.05 2.80
N ALA A 190 -10.48 -0.69 3.14
CA ALA A 190 -11.17 -0.45 4.41
C ALA A 190 -10.26 -0.74 5.62
N ARG A 191 -9.42 -1.78 5.51
CA ARG A 191 -8.47 -2.18 6.55
C ARG A 191 -7.21 -1.30 6.59
N ALA A 192 -6.81 -0.74 5.46
CA ALA A 192 -5.68 0.17 5.36
C ALA A 192 -6.01 1.61 5.77
N LEU A 193 -7.30 1.96 5.88
CA LEU A 193 -7.73 3.30 6.25
C LEU A 193 -7.25 3.67 7.66
N THR A 194 -6.40 4.69 7.75
CA THR A 194 -5.93 5.23 9.04
C THR A 194 -6.79 6.39 9.48
N PHE A 195 -7.10 6.46 10.77
CA PHE A 195 -7.99 7.48 11.31
C PHE A 195 -7.71 7.80 12.79
N THR A 196 -8.13 8.97 13.25
CA THR A 196 -8.31 9.27 14.68
C THR A 196 -9.67 9.92 14.89
N THR A 197 -10.41 9.51 15.94
CA THR A 197 -11.73 10.08 16.24
C THR A 197 -11.67 11.45 16.89
N GLY A 198 -10.50 11.86 17.38
CA GLY A 198 -10.29 13.16 18.02
C GLY A 198 -8.80 13.46 18.23
N THR A 199 -8.39 14.68 17.93
CA THR A 199 -7.08 15.24 18.31
C THR A 199 -7.20 16.74 18.57
N ALA A 200 -6.39 17.26 19.48
CA ALA A 200 -6.24 18.70 19.68
C ALA A 200 -5.27 19.35 18.66
N CYS A 201 -4.36 18.53 18.09
CA CYS A 201 -3.26 18.97 17.23
C CYS A 201 -3.32 18.23 15.87
N PRO A 202 -4.28 18.56 14.99
CA PRO A 202 -4.44 17.86 13.71
C PRO A 202 -3.27 18.03 12.73
N LEU A 203 -2.38 19.01 12.95
CA LEU A 203 -1.18 19.21 12.15
C LEU A 203 -0.12 18.11 12.36
N ASP A 204 -0.16 17.45 13.52
CA ASP A 204 0.80 16.40 13.92
C ASP A 204 0.23 14.98 13.74
N ALA A 205 -1.06 14.87 13.47
CA ALA A 205 -1.76 13.60 13.32
C ALA A 205 -1.34 12.89 12.00
N PRO A 206 -0.75 11.68 12.07
CA PRO A 206 -0.29 10.96 10.88
C PRO A 206 -1.41 10.30 10.07
N GLN A 207 -2.65 10.31 10.56
CA GLN A 207 -3.75 9.55 9.98
C GLN A 207 -4.38 10.23 8.77
N GLN A 208 -5.04 9.43 7.92
CA GLN A 208 -5.72 9.95 6.72
C GLN A 208 -7.02 10.67 7.05
N ILE A 209 -7.78 10.20 8.05
CA ILE A 209 -9.00 10.87 8.55
C ILE A 209 -8.76 11.35 9.99
N ILE A 210 -8.93 12.64 10.23
CA ILE A 210 -8.60 13.29 11.50
C ILE A 210 -9.86 13.95 12.06
N GLY A 211 -10.39 13.40 13.15
CA GLY A 211 -11.45 14.01 13.93
C GLY A 211 -10.95 15.17 14.78
N ILE A 212 -11.68 16.28 14.80
CA ILE A 212 -11.44 17.41 15.69
C ILE A 212 -12.74 17.87 16.35
N GLY A 213 -12.64 18.28 17.61
CA GLY A 213 -13.73 18.90 18.36
C GLY A 213 -13.76 20.43 18.20
N PRO A 214 -14.72 21.12 18.85
CA PRO A 214 -14.86 22.57 18.80
C PRO A 214 -13.64 23.32 19.37
N ASP A 215 -12.95 22.72 20.33
CA ASP A 215 -11.81 23.33 21.04
C ASP A 215 -10.44 23.00 20.42
N ALA A 216 -10.41 22.33 19.27
CA ALA A 216 -9.14 21.98 18.62
C ALA A 216 -8.39 23.22 18.14
N ALA A 217 -7.07 23.25 18.32
CA ALA A 217 -6.19 24.33 17.89
C ALA A 217 -5.95 24.27 16.37
N PHE A 218 -7.02 24.46 15.59
CA PHE A 218 -7.01 24.36 14.14
C PHE A 218 -7.91 25.43 13.51
N ASP A 219 -7.31 26.34 12.75
CA ASP A 219 -8.06 27.34 12.02
C ASP A 219 -8.76 26.72 10.81
N ARG A 220 -10.02 26.33 11.02
CA ARG A 220 -10.92 25.77 10.01
C ARG A 220 -11.25 26.76 8.88
N LYS A 221 -10.90 28.04 9.03
CA LYS A 221 -11.20 29.12 8.07
C LYS A 221 -9.97 29.57 7.30
N ASP A 222 -8.76 29.14 7.68
CA ASP A 222 -7.53 29.51 6.99
C ASP A 222 -7.57 28.99 5.54
N PRO A 223 -7.64 29.89 4.53
CA PRO A 223 -7.72 29.50 3.14
C PRO A 223 -6.54 28.66 2.69
N ASP A 224 -5.34 28.87 3.23
CA ASP A 224 -4.13 28.16 2.79
C ASP A 224 -4.12 26.72 3.30
N VAL A 225 -4.58 26.49 4.54
CA VAL A 225 -4.78 25.17 5.12
C VAL A 225 -5.82 24.38 4.32
N LEU A 226 -6.95 25.00 4.01
CA LEU A 226 -8.05 24.42 3.21
C LEU A 226 -7.65 24.17 1.75
N ARG A 227 -6.80 25.02 1.17
CA ARG A 227 -6.43 24.94 -0.25
C ARG A 227 -5.28 24.01 -0.53
N HIS A 228 -4.39 23.73 0.41
CA HIS A 228 -3.14 23.03 0.10
C HIS A 228 -2.89 21.74 0.86
N ARG A 229 -3.33 21.61 2.12
CA ARG A 229 -2.95 20.46 2.96
C ARG A 229 -4.10 19.53 3.32
N TYR A 230 -5.28 20.07 3.64
CA TYR A 230 -6.42 19.29 4.13
C TYR A 230 -7.65 19.42 3.24
N ARG A 231 -8.59 18.49 3.43
CA ARG A 231 -10.00 18.61 3.03
C ARG A 231 -10.83 18.59 4.31
N VAL A 232 -11.53 19.68 4.60
CA VAL A 232 -12.28 19.86 5.84
C VAL A 232 -13.77 19.62 5.59
N HIS A 233 -14.36 18.66 6.29
CA HIS A 233 -15.81 18.49 6.37
C HIS A 233 -16.29 19.03 7.72
N ASP A 234 -16.91 20.20 7.66
CA ASP A 234 -17.30 20.95 8.85
C ASP A 234 -18.74 20.65 9.27
N GLY A 235 -18.91 19.99 10.42
CA GLY A 235 -20.19 19.76 11.08
C GLY A 235 -20.47 20.74 12.24
N LEU A 236 -19.55 21.67 12.50
CA LEU A 236 -19.63 22.69 13.55
C LEU A 236 -20.14 24.04 13.02
N GLY A 237 -20.70 24.06 11.80
CA GLY A 237 -21.27 25.25 11.16
C GLY A 237 -20.25 26.18 10.48
N GLY A 238 -19.02 25.74 10.25
CA GLY A 238 -18.05 26.46 9.41
C GLY A 238 -18.24 26.21 7.90
N GLU A 239 -17.54 26.97 7.06
CA GLU A 239 -17.62 26.82 5.59
C GLU A 239 -17.01 25.50 5.09
N GLY A 240 -15.96 25.01 5.74
CA GLY A 240 -15.23 23.81 5.33
C GLY A 240 -14.59 23.94 3.94
N SER A 241 -14.16 22.81 3.39
CA SER A 241 -13.67 22.75 2.01
C SER A 241 -14.84 22.70 1.02
N PRO A 242 -14.73 23.33 -0.16
CA PRO A 242 -15.76 23.24 -1.19
C PRO A 242 -16.09 21.77 -1.53
N PRO A 243 -17.38 21.41 -1.62
CA PRO A 243 -17.80 20.04 -1.85
C PRO A 243 -17.28 19.57 -3.21
N ARG A 244 -16.68 18.38 -3.21
CA ARG A 244 -16.24 17.70 -4.44
C ARG A 244 -17.11 16.48 -4.64
N VAL A 245 -17.80 16.44 -5.76
CA VAL A 245 -18.69 15.32 -6.09
C VAL A 245 -18.03 14.46 -7.15
N ASP A 246 -17.79 13.20 -6.82
CA ASP A 246 -17.42 12.18 -7.78
C ASP A 246 -18.71 11.52 -8.33
N PRO A 247 -18.99 11.61 -9.64
CA PRO A 247 -20.20 11.03 -10.23
C PRO A 247 -20.37 9.53 -9.94
N TRP A 248 -19.27 8.79 -9.82
CA TRP A 248 -19.33 7.37 -9.48
C TRP A 248 -19.74 7.16 -8.02
N VAL A 249 -19.22 7.97 -7.10
CA VAL A 249 -19.63 7.92 -5.68
C VAL A 249 -21.10 8.31 -5.54
N THR A 250 -21.57 9.34 -6.26
CA THR A 250 -22.99 9.71 -6.29
C THR A 250 -23.87 8.52 -6.68
N GLN A 251 -23.50 7.79 -7.72
CA GLN A 251 -24.24 6.62 -8.15
C GLN A 251 -24.15 5.47 -7.13
N ALA A 252 -22.96 5.19 -6.61
CA ALA A 252 -22.76 4.16 -5.59
C ALA A 252 -23.60 4.43 -4.34
N VAL A 253 -23.61 5.68 -3.83
CA VAL A 253 -24.42 6.09 -2.68
C VAL A 253 -25.91 5.98 -2.97
N ARG A 254 -26.36 6.35 -4.18
CA ARG A 254 -27.76 6.20 -4.61
C ARG A 254 -28.20 4.73 -4.60
N ASP A 255 -27.31 3.82 -5.01
CA ASP A 255 -27.61 2.38 -5.04
C ASP A 255 -27.49 1.75 -3.64
N TRP A 256 -26.60 2.29 -2.80
CA TRP A 256 -26.27 1.78 -1.47
C TRP A 256 -27.30 2.16 -0.39
N LEU A 257 -27.63 3.46 -0.28
CA LEU A 257 -28.50 3.98 0.78
C LEU A 257 -29.86 3.25 0.91
N PRO A 258 -30.57 2.92 -0.20
CA PRO A 258 -31.83 2.19 -0.12
C PRO A 258 -31.68 0.73 0.31
N ARG A 259 -30.47 0.17 0.24
CA ARG A 259 -30.16 -1.23 0.60
C ARG A 259 -29.65 -1.38 2.02
N LEU A 260 -29.42 -0.27 2.72
CA LEU A 260 -28.99 -0.29 4.11
C LEU A 260 -30.10 -0.84 5.01
N PRO A 261 -29.76 -1.59 6.08
CA PRO A 261 -30.73 -2.09 7.04
C PRO A 261 -31.65 -0.97 7.58
N GLY A 262 -32.89 -1.34 7.90
CA GLY A 262 -33.92 -0.39 8.32
C GLY A 262 -34.56 0.45 7.19
N ALA A 263 -34.17 0.25 5.92
CA ALA A 263 -34.89 0.85 4.80
C ALA A 263 -36.26 0.14 4.61
N SER A 264 -37.35 0.85 4.88
CA SER A 264 -38.70 0.35 4.64
C SER A 264 -38.99 0.25 3.14
N GLY A 265 -38.82 -0.94 2.57
CA GLY A 265 -39.27 -1.26 1.22
C GLY A 265 -38.37 -2.30 0.53
N PRO A 266 -38.93 -3.23 -0.27
CA PRO A 266 -38.10 -4.09 -1.10
C PRO A 266 -37.30 -3.19 -2.07
N PRO A 267 -35.98 -3.41 -2.21
CA PRO A 267 -35.18 -2.65 -3.15
C PRO A 267 -35.79 -2.84 -4.54
N PRO A 268 -36.00 -1.77 -5.35
CA PRO A 268 -36.34 -1.97 -6.74
C PRO A 268 -35.23 -2.82 -7.36
N PRO A 269 -35.54 -3.92 -8.06
CA PRO A 269 -34.52 -4.64 -8.81
C PRO A 269 -33.91 -3.63 -9.78
N LEU A 270 -32.61 -3.37 -9.60
CA LEU A 270 -31.90 -2.54 -10.57
C LEU A 270 -32.03 -3.26 -11.92
N PRO A 271 -32.58 -2.62 -12.96
CA PRO A 271 -32.48 -3.20 -14.28
C PRO A 271 -30.99 -3.38 -14.57
N PRO A 272 -30.55 -4.53 -15.11
CA PRO A 272 -29.17 -4.67 -15.57
C PRO A 272 -28.90 -3.48 -16.48
N ALA A 273 -27.86 -2.71 -16.18
CA ALA A 273 -27.48 -1.57 -17.01
C ALA A 273 -27.44 -2.08 -18.45
N ALA A 274 -28.27 -1.52 -19.32
CA ALA A 274 -28.34 -1.97 -20.71
C ALA A 274 -26.90 -1.99 -21.26
N PRO A 275 -26.48 -3.01 -22.03
CA PRO A 275 -25.10 -3.13 -22.48
C PRO A 275 -24.53 -1.85 -23.12
N ALA A 276 -25.39 -1.04 -23.75
CA ALA A 276 -25.05 0.28 -24.28
C ALA A 276 -24.61 1.30 -23.20
N ALA A 277 -25.24 1.30 -22.02
CA ALA A 277 -24.90 2.18 -20.90
C ALA A 277 -23.53 1.85 -20.30
N VAL A 278 -23.18 0.55 -20.19
CA VAL A 278 -21.85 0.13 -19.73
C VAL A 278 -20.76 0.59 -20.69
N GLN A 279 -20.97 0.39 -21.99
CA GLN A 279 -20.00 0.81 -23.01
C GLN A 279 -19.80 2.32 -23.01
N GLU A 280 -20.88 3.10 -22.94
CA GLU A 280 -20.79 4.56 -22.94
C GLU A 280 -20.08 5.07 -21.69
N ARG A 281 -20.39 4.50 -20.53
CA ARG A 281 -19.70 4.81 -19.28
C ARG A 281 -18.21 4.48 -19.33
N LEU A 282 -17.81 3.39 -19.98
CA LEU A 282 -16.40 3.04 -20.19
C LEU A 282 -15.70 4.02 -21.13
N ARG A 283 -16.35 4.44 -22.22
CA ARG A 283 -15.80 5.45 -23.15
C ARG A 283 -15.58 6.79 -22.44
N GLU A 284 -16.58 7.26 -21.71
CA GLU A 284 -16.48 8.52 -20.95
C GLU A 284 -15.42 8.40 -19.83
N SER A 285 -15.34 7.25 -19.16
CA SER A 285 -14.29 6.97 -18.19
C SER A 285 -12.90 7.02 -18.81
N ALA A 286 -12.71 6.41 -19.98
CA ALA A 286 -11.43 6.40 -20.67
C ALA A 286 -11.01 7.81 -21.11
N LYS A 287 -11.95 8.61 -21.61
CA LYS A 287 -11.73 10.02 -21.97
C LYS A 287 -11.25 10.83 -20.76
N ASN A 288 -11.93 10.70 -19.62
CA ASN A 288 -11.58 11.42 -18.40
C ASN A 288 -10.24 10.96 -17.79
N LEU A 289 -9.92 9.67 -17.86
CA LEU A 289 -8.67 9.12 -17.31
C LEU A 289 -7.44 9.40 -18.20
N ARG A 290 -7.64 9.49 -19.52
CA ARG A 290 -6.60 9.94 -20.47
C ARG A 290 -6.35 11.44 -20.39
N GLY A 291 -7.39 12.22 -20.05
CA GLY A 291 -7.29 13.65 -19.79
C GLY A 291 -6.55 13.97 -18.48
N GLY A 292 -6.27 15.26 -18.26
CA GLY A 292 -5.71 15.74 -16.99
C GLY A 292 -6.75 15.60 -15.86
N PRO A 293 -6.35 15.22 -14.63
CA PRO A 293 -4.98 15.19 -14.08
C PRO A 293 -4.24 13.84 -14.18
N HIS A 294 -4.88 12.78 -14.67
CA HIS A 294 -4.34 11.42 -14.49
C HIS A 294 -3.39 10.96 -15.61
N HIS A 295 -3.57 11.45 -16.84
CA HIS A 295 -2.72 11.12 -18.00
C HIS A 295 -2.44 9.61 -18.15
N LEU A 296 -3.44 8.77 -17.85
CA LEU A 296 -3.24 7.33 -17.80
C LEU A 296 -3.26 6.73 -19.20
N HIS A 297 -2.27 5.87 -19.46
CA HIS A 297 -2.15 5.09 -20.68
C HIS A 297 -1.76 3.64 -20.35
N GLY A 298 -1.93 2.75 -21.33
CA GLY A 298 -1.53 1.34 -21.22
C GLY A 298 -2.10 0.63 -20.01
N VAL A 299 -1.26 -0.12 -19.30
CA VAL A 299 -1.67 -0.95 -18.15
C VAL A 299 -2.39 -0.17 -17.04
N GLY A 300 -2.01 1.08 -16.77
CA GLY A 300 -2.65 1.90 -15.73
C GLY A 300 -4.10 2.23 -16.07
N LEU A 301 -4.35 2.60 -17.34
CA LEU A 301 -5.71 2.85 -17.83
C LEU A 301 -6.55 1.57 -17.85
N PHE A 302 -5.97 0.44 -18.26
CA PHE A 302 -6.64 -0.86 -18.25
C PHE A 302 -7.14 -1.23 -16.86
N ARG A 303 -6.28 -1.15 -15.84
CA ARG A 303 -6.65 -1.45 -14.44
C ARG A 303 -7.80 -0.57 -13.96
N MET A 304 -7.75 0.72 -14.25
CA MET A 304 -8.80 1.67 -13.84
C MET A 304 -10.13 1.42 -14.54
N LEU A 305 -10.12 1.10 -15.84
CA LEU A 305 -11.35 0.78 -16.57
C LEU A 305 -11.95 -0.55 -16.13
N ARG A 306 -11.11 -1.56 -15.90
CA ARG A 306 -11.55 -2.86 -15.39
C ARG A 306 -12.13 -2.75 -13.98
N GLY A 307 -11.49 -2.00 -13.08
CA GLY A 307 -11.99 -1.77 -11.71
C GLY A 307 -13.29 -0.95 -11.66
N ARG A 308 -13.72 -0.36 -12.78
CA ARG A 308 -15.02 0.33 -12.90
C ARG A 308 -16.14 -0.58 -13.41
N LEU A 309 -15.84 -1.81 -13.81
CA LEU A 309 -16.87 -2.84 -13.98
C LEU A 309 -17.34 -3.22 -12.59
N GLY A 310 -18.63 -3.00 -12.30
CA GLY A 310 -19.20 -3.38 -11.00
C GLY A 310 -19.18 -4.89 -10.80
N GLU A 311 -19.35 -5.37 -9.57
CA GLU A 311 -19.40 -6.82 -9.26
C GLU A 311 -20.50 -7.56 -10.06
N SER A 312 -21.58 -6.86 -10.41
CA SER A 312 -22.68 -7.39 -11.23
C SER A 312 -22.41 -7.37 -12.73
N GLU A 313 -21.32 -6.74 -13.18
CA GLU A 313 -20.98 -6.57 -14.59
C GLU A 313 -19.85 -7.52 -14.96
N GLU A 314 -20.21 -8.73 -15.38
CA GLU A 314 -19.24 -9.72 -15.84
C GLU A 314 -18.44 -9.19 -17.04
N LEU A 315 -17.11 -9.29 -16.94
CA LEU A 315 -16.21 -9.04 -18.06
C LEU A 315 -16.53 -10.06 -19.16
N ASN A 316 -17.19 -9.60 -20.22
CA ASN A 316 -17.52 -10.41 -21.39
C ASN A 316 -16.69 -10.01 -22.62
N GLU A 317 -16.83 -10.74 -23.73
CA GLU A 317 -16.05 -10.51 -24.96
C GLU A 317 -16.17 -9.07 -25.48
N LYS A 318 -17.39 -8.53 -25.56
CA LYS A 318 -17.63 -7.17 -26.08
C LYS A 318 -16.99 -6.11 -25.18
N THR A 319 -17.08 -6.31 -23.87
CA THR A 319 -16.54 -5.39 -22.87
C THR A 319 -15.01 -5.43 -22.86
N LEU A 320 -14.41 -6.62 -22.91
CA LEU A 320 -12.96 -6.77 -23.00
C LEU A 320 -12.40 -6.16 -24.29
N ARG A 321 -13.07 -6.40 -25.43
CA ARG A 321 -12.68 -5.79 -26.72
C ARG A 321 -12.74 -4.25 -26.65
N LEU A 322 -13.82 -3.69 -26.09
CA LEU A 322 -13.93 -2.25 -25.92
C LEU A 322 -12.86 -1.68 -24.99
N ILE A 323 -12.61 -2.30 -23.83
CA ILE A 323 -11.54 -1.84 -22.92
C ILE A 323 -10.19 -1.91 -23.62
N TYR A 324 -9.92 -2.99 -24.36
CA TYR A 324 -8.67 -3.14 -25.10
C TYR A 324 -8.49 -2.01 -26.12
N GLU A 325 -9.50 -1.73 -26.95
CA GLU A 325 -9.50 -0.61 -27.89
C GLU A 325 -9.35 0.75 -27.18
N LEU A 326 -10.04 0.95 -26.06
CA LEU A 326 -9.92 2.17 -25.26
C LEU A 326 -8.58 2.34 -24.56
N VAL A 327 -7.73 1.31 -24.49
CA VAL A 327 -6.42 1.39 -23.84
C VAL A 327 -5.30 1.43 -24.86
N TRP A 328 -5.29 0.49 -25.80
CA TRP A 328 -4.21 0.30 -26.78
C TRP A 328 -4.65 0.55 -28.22
N ASP A 329 -5.93 0.88 -28.45
CA ASP A 329 -6.51 1.06 -29.79
C ASP A 329 -6.21 -0.16 -30.68
N LYS A 330 -5.59 0.04 -31.84
CA LYS A 330 -5.15 -1.04 -32.72
C LYS A 330 -3.72 -1.50 -32.45
N SER A 331 -3.01 -0.85 -31.53
CA SER A 331 -1.62 -1.14 -31.20
C SER A 331 -1.50 -2.38 -30.33
N ASP A 332 -0.34 -3.04 -30.38
CA ASP A 332 -0.03 -4.11 -29.43
C ASP A 332 0.08 -3.54 -28.01
N PRO A 333 -0.34 -4.29 -26.97
CA PRO A 333 -0.14 -3.84 -25.62
C PRO A 333 1.37 -3.77 -25.35
N ASP A 334 1.82 -2.83 -24.52
CA ASP A 334 3.18 -2.87 -24.02
C ASP A 334 3.41 -4.14 -23.18
N LEU A 335 4.66 -4.51 -22.92
CA LEU A 335 4.96 -5.77 -22.21
C LEU A 335 4.32 -5.84 -20.82
N ALA A 336 4.20 -4.70 -20.13
CA ALA A 336 3.48 -4.63 -18.86
C ALA A 336 1.96 -4.85 -19.04
N GLY A 337 1.34 -4.26 -20.06
CA GLY A 337 -0.06 -4.51 -20.40
C GLY A 337 -0.32 -5.96 -20.84
N ALA A 338 0.60 -6.57 -21.59
CA ALA A 338 0.52 -7.96 -22.01
C ALA A 338 0.51 -8.92 -20.80
N LEU A 339 1.40 -8.69 -19.83
CA LEU A 339 1.44 -9.43 -18.57
C LEU A 339 0.15 -9.25 -17.77
N GLU A 340 -0.36 -8.02 -17.66
CA GLU A 340 -1.58 -7.74 -16.93
C GLU A 340 -2.79 -8.45 -17.55
N LEU A 341 -2.92 -8.41 -18.88
CA LEU A 341 -3.97 -9.11 -19.60
C LEU A 341 -3.89 -10.62 -19.36
N ALA A 342 -2.69 -11.22 -19.51
CA ALA A 342 -2.49 -12.64 -19.30
C ALA A 342 -2.86 -13.12 -17.88
N ARG A 343 -2.58 -12.29 -16.87
CA ARG A 343 -2.82 -12.63 -15.45
C ARG A 343 -4.25 -12.44 -15.01
N THR A 344 -4.90 -11.41 -15.51
CA THR A 344 -6.14 -10.93 -14.92
C THR A 344 -7.34 -11.33 -15.78
N CYS A 345 -7.20 -11.46 -17.10
CA CYS A 345 -8.34 -11.77 -17.97
C CYS A 345 -8.58 -13.29 -18.08
N PRO A 346 -9.85 -13.74 -18.01
CA PRO A 346 -10.18 -15.13 -18.28
C PRO A 346 -9.68 -15.56 -19.66
N LEU A 347 -9.01 -16.71 -19.70
CA LEU A 347 -8.39 -17.25 -20.91
C LEU A 347 -9.38 -17.42 -22.09
N PRO A 348 -10.60 -17.97 -21.90
CA PRO A 348 -11.56 -18.10 -23.00
C PRO A 348 -11.89 -16.77 -23.68
N LEU A 349 -11.91 -15.67 -22.90
CA LEU A 349 -12.18 -14.33 -23.44
C LEU A 349 -10.98 -13.77 -24.21
N LEU A 350 -9.75 -14.01 -23.75
CA LEU A 350 -8.55 -13.64 -24.51
C LEU A 350 -8.46 -14.38 -25.84
N VAL A 351 -8.94 -15.63 -25.87
CA VAL A 351 -9.03 -16.44 -27.08
C VAL A 351 -10.12 -15.91 -28.00
N SER A 352 -11.37 -15.78 -27.53
CA SER A 352 -12.50 -15.35 -28.36
C SER A 352 -12.37 -13.93 -28.90
N THR A 353 -11.73 -13.03 -28.14
CA THR A 353 -11.43 -11.66 -28.61
C THR A 353 -10.26 -11.58 -29.61
N GLY A 354 -9.46 -12.63 -29.77
CA GLY A 354 -8.24 -12.62 -30.57
C GLY A 354 -7.05 -11.90 -29.92
N ILE A 355 -7.19 -11.37 -28.70
CA ILE A 355 -6.12 -10.64 -27.98
C ILE A 355 -4.92 -11.55 -27.70
N HIS A 356 -5.16 -12.84 -27.46
CA HIS A 356 -4.11 -13.83 -27.24
C HIS A 356 -3.03 -13.86 -28.35
N LEU A 357 -3.39 -13.59 -29.61
CA LEU A 357 -2.42 -13.56 -30.72
C LEU A 357 -1.39 -12.45 -30.52
N ARG A 358 -1.80 -11.31 -29.95
CA ARG A 358 -0.90 -10.18 -29.62
C ARG A 358 -0.02 -10.50 -28.42
N LEU A 359 -0.52 -11.28 -27.45
CA LEU A 359 0.28 -11.78 -26.33
C LEU A 359 1.34 -12.77 -26.81
N LEU A 360 0.96 -13.71 -27.68
CA LEU A 360 1.89 -14.66 -28.30
C LEU A 360 2.93 -13.97 -29.19
N ASN A 361 2.55 -12.88 -29.87
CA ASN A 361 3.49 -12.06 -30.64
C ASN A 361 4.62 -11.52 -29.76
N TRP A 362 4.40 -11.17 -28.49
CA TRP A 362 5.48 -10.75 -27.59
C TRP A 362 6.53 -11.84 -27.34
N ILE A 363 6.14 -13.10 -27.44
CA ILE A 363 7.06 -14.23 -27.28
C ILE A 363 7.94 -14.37 -28.51
N THR A 364 7.40 -14.18 -29.71
CA THR A 364 8.13 -14.39 -30.98
C THR A 364 8.72 -13.11 -31.59
N ARG A 365 8.32 -11.93 -31.13
CA ARG A 365 8.80 -10.64 -31.65
C ARG A 365 10.31 -10.46 -31.40
N GLY A 366 11.01 -9.82 -32.32
CA GLY A 366 12.43 -9.49 -32.13
C GLY A 366 12.65 -8.50 -30.99
N GLY A 367 13.89 -8.40 -30.52
CA GLY A 367 14.30 -7.44 -29.50
C GLY A 367 14.89 -8.09 -28.26
N THR A 368 15.30 -7.25 -27.31
CA THR A 368 16.00 -7.68 -26.09
C THR A 368 15.11 -8.59 -25.25
N VAL A 369 15.67 -9.73 -24.84
CA VAL A 369 15.05 -10.62 -23.86
C VAL A 369 15.30 -10.04 -22.46
N ASN A 370 14.22 -9.82 -21.71
CA ASN A 370 14.26 -9.31 -20.33
C ASN A 370 13.37 -10.17 -19.42
N ASP A 371 13.47 -9.95 -18.11
CA ASP A 371 12.76 -10.75 -17.12
C ASP A 371 11.24 -10.72 -17.28
N LYS A 372 10.66 -9.57 -17.64
CA LYS A 372 9.21 -9.43 -17.90
C LYS A 372 8.75 -10.28 -19.08
N ARG A 373 9.60 -10.45 -20.10
CA ARG A 373 9.30 -11.28 -21.27
C ARG A 373 9.36 -12.76 -20.92
N CYS A 374 10.33 -13.17 -20.10
CA CYS A 374 10.38 -14.52 -19.54
C CYS A 374 9.19 -14.81 -18.60
N GLU A 375 8.78 -13.81 -17.82
CA GLU A 375 7.59 -13.88 -16.97
C GLU A 375 6.32 -14.06 -17.81
N LEU A 376 6.17 -13.30 -18.91
CA LEU A 376 5.03 -13.46 -19.82
C LEU A 376 5.04 -14.86 -20.46
N ALA A 377 6.21 -15.34 -20.90
CA ALA A 377 6.35 -16.69 -21.45
C ALA A 377 5.88 -17.76 -20.45
N ARG A 378 6.25 -17.61 -19.17
CA ARG A 378 5.82 -18.50 -18.09
C ARG A 378 4.31 -18.46 -17.89
N GLU A 379 3.71 -17.27 -17.82
CA GLU A 379 2.25 -17.14 -17.66
C GLU A 379 1.49 -17.79 -18.82
N LEU A 380 1.93 -17.57 -20.06
CA LEU A 380 1.26 -18.18 -21.22
C LEU A 380 1.44 -19.71 -21.27
N LEU A 381 2.62 -20.23 -20.88
CA LEU A 381 2.87 -21.67 -20.82
C LEU A 381 2.09 -22.40 -19.72
N ARG A 382 1.66 -21.72 -18.64
CA ARG A 382 0.74 -22.31 -17.65
C ARG A 382 -0.60 -22.75 -18.27
N HIS A 383 -0.93 -22.20 -19.43
CA HIS A 383 -2.15 -22.48 -20.17
C HIS A 383 -1.84 -22.98 -21.60
N GLU A 384 -0.74 -23.73 -21.79
CA GLU A 384 -0.27 -24.21 -23.09
C GLU A 384 -1.34 -24.96 -23.89
N ASP A 385 -2.21 -25.72 -23.21
CA ASP A 385 -3.26 -26.52 -23.85
C ASP A 385 -4.41 -25.68 -24.43
N ALA A 386 -4.58 -24.46 -23.93
CA ALA A 386 -5.70 -23.59 -24.29
C ALA A 386 -5.28 -22.40 -25.16
N TYR A 387 -4.00 -22.00 -25.14
CA TYR A 387 -3.47 -21.06 -26.12
C TYR A 387 -3.05 -21.79 -27.41
N PRO A 388 -3.46 -21.30 -28.60
CA PRO A 388 -3.03 -21.88 -29.87
C PRO A 388 -1.60 -21.45 -30.22
N PHE A 389 -0.62 -22.01 -29.50
CA PHE A 389 0.80 -21.79 -29.81
C PHE A 389 1.15 -22.40 -31.16
N THR A 390 1.91 -21.64 -31.96
CA THR A 390 2.69 -22.26 -33.05
C THR A 390 3.85 -23.06 -32.46
N SER A 391 4.35 -24.08 -33.16
CA SER A 391 5.49 -24.88 -32.69
C SER A 391 6.71 -24.00 -32.35
N SER A 392 7.01 -23.00 -33.18
CA SER A 392 8.09 -22.03 -32.93
C SER A 392 7.81 -21.14 -31.71
N GLY A 393 6.57 -20.65 -31.54
CA GLY A 393 6.20 -19.83 -30.40
C GLY A 393 6.29 -20.58 -29.07
N ARG A 394 5.88 -21.86 -29.07
CA ARG A 394 5.98 -22.77 -27.92
C ARG A 394 7.43 -22.99 -27.52
N GLU A 395 8.28 -23.34 -28.47
CA GLU A 395 9.71 -23.56 -28.15
C GLU A 395 10.42 -22.28 -27.75
N THR A 396 10.07 -21.14 -28.37
CA THR A 396 10.57 -19.84 -27.92
C THR A 396 10.18 -19.56 -26.47
N ALA A 397 8.92 -19.79 -26.08
CA ALA A 397 8.47 -19.62 -24.70
C ALA A 397 9.22 -20.55 -23.73
N ARG A 398 9.41 -21.82 -24.10
CA ARG A 398 10.11 -22.82 -23.27
C ARG A 398 11.56 -22.43 -23.04
N LEU A 399 12.28 -22.01 -24.09
CA LEU A 399 13.64 -21.51 -23.96
C LEU A 399 13.74 -20.29 -23.02
N LEU A 400 12.79 -19.35 -23.13
CA LEU A 400 12.75 -18.17 -22.24
C LEU A 400 12.55 -18.54 -20.77
N VAL A 401 11.64 -19.49 -20.48
CA VAL A 401 11.39 -19.95 -19.11
C VAL A 401 12.57 -20.75 -18.56
N ARG A 402 13.09 -21.71 -19.32
CA ARG A 402 14.24 -22.55 -18.89
C ARG A 402 15.50 -21.73 -18.69
N GLY A 403 15.78 -20.75 -19.54
CA GLY A 403 16.90 -19.84 -19.34
C GLY A 403 16.79 -19.04 -18.03
N GLN A 404 15.58 -18.65 -17.63
CA GLN A 404 15.37 -17.94 -16.35
C GLN A 404 15.49 -18.89 -15.14
N GLU A 405 15.04 -20.14 -15.27
CA GLU A 405 15.16 -21.16 -14.21
C GLU A 405 16.62 -21.53 -13.91
N LEU A 406 17.48 -21.57 -14.94
CA LEU A 406 18.92 -21.77 -14.76
C LEU A 406 19.55 -20.68 -13.89
N ASN A 407 19.20 -19.42 -14.15
CA ASN A 407 19.71 -18.30 -13.35
C ASN A 407 19.26 -18.32 -11.90
N ALA A 408 18.07 -18.87 -11.63
CA ALA A 408 17.55 -18.97 -10.28
C ALA A 408 18.27 -20.06 -9.45
N GLY A 409 18.97 -21.00 -10.08
CA GLY A 409 19.71 -22.07 -9.40
C GLY A 409 18.85 -23.03 -8.58
N GLY A 410 17.55 -23.14 -8.91
CA GLY A 410 16.59 -23.97 -8.18
C GLY A 410 16.63 -25.46 -8.58
N PRO A 411 15.78 -26.30 -7.98
CA PRO A 411 15.73 -27.75 -8.25
C PRO A 411 15.41 -28.11 -9.72
N GLY A 412 14.88 -27.18 -10.51
CA GLY A 412 14.64 -27.35 -11.94
C GLY A 412 15.84 -27.02 -12.85
N ALA A 413 16.99 -26.60 -12.30
CA ALA A 413 18.11 -26.13 -13.10
C ALA A 413 18.73 -27.23 -13.99
N ALA A 414 18.87 -28.45 -13.49
CA ALA A 414 19.41 -29.57 -14.28
C ALA A 414 18.52 -29.91 -15.49
N ASP A 415 17.20 -29.96 -15.29
CA ASP A 415 16.23 -30.20 -16.37
C ASP A 415 16.25 -29.06 -17.39
N ALA A 416 16.35 -27.82 -16.92
CA ALA A 416 16.46 -26.64 -17.77
C ALA A 416 17.75 -26.67 -18.59
N GLU A 417 18.88 -27.06 -18.00
CA GLU A 417 20.17 -27.22 -18.68
C GLU A 417 20.07 -28.26 -19.80
N GLN A 418 19.54 -29.45 -19.48
CA GLN A 418 19.39 -30.54 -20.45
C GLN A 418 18.50 -30.12 -21.62
N HIS A 419 17.40 -29.42 -21.33
CA HIS A 419 16.50 -28.89 -22.36
C HIS A 419 17.19 -27.85 -23.25
N LEU A 420 17.88 -26.86 -22.67
CA LEU A 420 18.61 -25.86 -23.44
C LEU A 420 19.68 -26.49 -24.34
N ARG A 421 20.48 -27.44 -23.83
CA ARG A 421 21.49 -28.13 -24.64
C ARG A 421 20.88 -28.86 -25.83
N ARG A 422 19.76 -29.55 -25.61
CA ARG A 422 19.05 -30.29 -26.66
C ARG A 422 18.59 -29.34 -27.76
N GLU A 423 17.88 -28.28 -27.41
CA GLU A 423 17.31 -27.34 -28.38
C GLU A 423 18.38 -26.47 -29.07
N LEU A 424 19.41 -26.04 -28.35
CA LEU A 424 20.50 -25.22 -28.93
C LEU A 424 21.38 -25.98 -29.93
N ASN A 425 21.39 -27.31 -29.88
CA ASN A 425 22.10 -28.19 -30.81
C ASN A 425 21.27 -28.59 -32.04
N ARG A 426 19.98 -28.23 -32.09
CA ARG A 426 19.13 -28.47 -33.25
C ARG A 426 19.45 -27.50 -34.38
N SER A 427 19.83 -28.04 -35.53
CA SER A 427 20.10 -27.28 -36.75
C SER A 427 18.83 -26.77 -37.43
N ASP A 428 17.66 -27.35 -37.12
CA ASP A 428 16.35 -27.04 -37.68
C ASP A 428 15.51 -26.07 -36.81
N SER A 429 16.13 -25.43 -35.82
CA SER A 429 15.42 -24.56 -34.88
C SER A 429 14.77 -23.36 -35.58
N MET A 430 13.44 -23.29 -35.52
CA MET A 430 12.63 -22.15 -36.00
C MET A 430 12.55 -21.00 -34.97
N VAL A 431 13.32 -21.08 -33.88
CA VAL A 431 13.42 -20.02 -32.87
C VAL A 431 14.31 -18.89 -33.38
N ARG A 432 13.93 -17.66 -33.07
CA ARG A 432 14.68 -16.48 -33.48
C ARG A 432 16.12 -16.46 -32.93
N PRO A 433 17.10 -15.97 -33.72
CA PRO A 433 18.51 -15.94 -33.30
C PRO A 433 18.76 -15.20 -31.99
N GLU A 434 18.03 -14.11 -31.71
CA GLU A 434 18.25 -13.31 -30.51
C GLU A 434 17.93 -14.09 -29.22
N VAL A 435 16.90 -14.95 -29.28
CA VAL A 435 16.51 -15.81 -28.16
C VAL A 435 17.51 -16.96 -27.98
N LEU A 436 18.01 -17.53 -29.08
CA LEU A 436 19.06 -18.56 -29.04
C LEU A 436 20.38 -18.01 -28.46
N ILE A 437 20.77 -16.80 -28.84
CA ILE A 437 21.96 -16.11 -28.31
C ILE A 437 21.79 -15.85 -26.81
N TRP A 438 20.62 -15.36 -26.39
CA TRP A 438 20.31 -15.15 -24.98
C TRP A 438 20.35 -16.46 -24.18
N ALA A 439 19.73 -17.54 -24.68
CA ALA A 439 19.71 -18.84 -24.02
C ALA A 439 21.12 -19.45 -23.89
N ARG A 440 21.97 -19.34 -24.94
CA ARG A 440 23.40 -19.72 -24.87
C ARG A 440 24.15 -18.96 -23.80
N ARG A 441 23.84 -17.67 -23.61
CA ARG A 441 24.45 -16.85 -22.56
C ARG A 441 24.05 -17.36 -21.17
N GLN A 442 22.77 -17.66 -20.94
CA GLN A 442 22.32 -18.19 -19.65
C GLN A 442 22.98 -19.54 -19.34
N LEU A 443 23.07 -20.42 -20.33
CA LEU A 443 23.74 -21.71 -20.18
C LEU A 443 25.22 -21.56 -19.80
N ARG A 444 25.97 -20.67 -20.48
CA ARG A 444 27.37 -20.40 -20.12
C ARG A 444 27.53 -19.82 -18.72
N GLN A 445 26.66 -18.89 -18.32
CA GLN A 445 26.70 -18.30 -16.97
C GLN A 445 26.44 -19.35 -15.89
N TYR A 446 25.55 -20.30 -16.16
CA TYR A 446 25.30 -21.44 -15.28
C TYR A 446 26.49 -22.42 -15.24
N GLU A 447 27.10 -22.74 -16.38
CA GLU A 447 28.33 -23.56 -16.43
C GLU A 447 29.48 -22.91 -15.65
N GLU A 448 29.67 -21.60 -15.78
CA GLU A 448 30.69 -20.84 -15.06
C GLU A 448 30.43 -20.80 -13.55
N SER A 449 29.16 -20.74 -13.11
CA SER A 449 28.81 -20.70 -11.69
C SER A 449 28.83 -22.07 -11.01
N THR A 450 28.64 -23.15 -11.79
CA THR A 450 28.67 -24.54 -11.32
C THR A 450 30.03 -25.20 -11.49
N ALA A 451 30.88 -24.68 -12.37
CA ALA A 451 32.28 -25.06 -12.44
C ALA A 451 32.91 -24.82 -11.08
N LEU A 452 33.36 -25.91 -10.44
CA LEU A 452 34.19 -25.83 -9.25
C LEU A 452 35.31 -24.82 -9.52
N PRO A 453 35.61 -23.90 -8.58
CA PRO A 453 36.76 -23.03 -8.75
C PRO A 453 37.96 -23.90 -9.10
N PRO A 454 38.82 -23.47 -10.06
CA PRO A 454 39.99 -24.25 -10.42
C PRO A 454 40.71 -24.62 -9.11
N PRO A 455 41.17 -25.89 -8.97
CA PRO A 455 41.87 -26.29 -7.76
C PRO A 455 42.93 -25.23 -7.46
N PRO A 456 43.05 -24.78 -6.20
CA PRO A 456 44.01 -23.75 -5.87
C PRO A 456 45.36 -24.17 -6.46
N PRO A 457 46.11 -23.26 -7.10
CA PRO A 457 47.39 -23.61 -7.68
C PRO A 457 48.19 -24.37 -6.62
N PRO A 458 48.87 -25.48 -6.98
CA PRO A 458 49.62 -26.27 -6.01
C PRO A 458 50.45 -25.30 -5.20
N ARG A 459 50.27 -25.30 -3.87
CA ARG A 459 51.01 -24.43 -2.95
C ARG A 459 52.46 -24.47 -3.40
N THR A 460 52.93 -23.42 -4.06
CA THR A 460 54.35 -23.26 -4.34
C THR A 460 55.00 -23.36 -2.98
N ALA A 461 56.01 -24.24 -2.89
CA ALA A 461 56.74 -24.46 -1.66
C ALA A 461 57.01 -23.07 -1.03
N PRO A 462 56.73 -22.90 0.27
CA PRO A 462 56.91 -21.61 0.92
C PRO A 462 58.30 -21.11 0.53
N PRO A 463 58.43 -19.87 0.00
CA PRO A 463 59.73 -19.34 -0.36
C PRO A 463 60.66 -19.53 0.85
N PRO A 464 61.92 -19.95 0.63
CA PRO A 464 62.85 -20.19 1.72
C PRO A 464 62.81 -18.98 2.66
N PRO A 465 62.79 -19.21 3.98
CA PRO A 465 62.65 -18.14 4.95
C PRO A 465 63.68 -17.06 4.63
N PRO A 466 63.28 -15.77 4.53
CA PRO A 466 64.24 -14.71 4.28
C PRO A 466 65.33 -14.79 5.35
N PRO A 467 66.61 -14.56 4.98
CA PRO A 467 67.71 -14.58 5.93
C PRO A 467 67.35 -13.68 7.11
N ARG A 468 67.50 -14.23 8.33
CA ARG A 468 67.17 -13.54 9.59
C ARG A 468 67.75 -12.13 9.54
N GLN A 469 66.88 -11.12 9.45
CA GLN A 469 67.31 -9.74 9.60
C GLN A 469 67.88 -9.58 11.01
N PRO A 470 69.06 -8.95 11.17
CA PRO A 470 69.58 -8.60 12.48
C PRO A 470 68.55 -7.74 13.24
N PRO A 471 68.44 -7.91 14.56
CA PRO A 471 67.45 -7.19 15.36
C PRO A 471 67.60 -5.68 15.15
N PRO A 472 66.48 -4.95 14.95
CA PRO A 472 66.55 -3.51 14.79
C PRO A 472 67.11 -2.86 16.06
N PHE A 473 68.10 -1.99 15.86
CA PHE A 473 68.64 -1.11 16.90
C PHE A 473 67.47 -0.37 17.57
N ARG A 474 67.34 -0.53 18.90
CA ARG A 474 66.38 0.21 19.72
C ARG A 474 66.66 1.71 19.55
N ALA A 475 65.76 2.41 18.87
CA ALA A 475 65.73 3.86 18.90
C ALA A 475 65.35 4.34 20.32
N PRO A 476 65.96 5.41 20.84
CA PRO A 476 65.62 5.99 22.13
C PRO A 476 64.18 6.56 22.13
N PRO A 477 63.53 6.64 23.31
CA PRO A 477 62.14 7.04 23.43
C PRO A 477 61.90 8.47 22.91
N ALA A 478 60.84 8.61 22.12
CA ALA A 478 60.40 9.90 21.59
C ALA A 478 60.02 10.86 22.72
N GLN A 479 60.46 12.12 22.58
CA GLN A 479 60.05 13.20 23.47
C GLN A 479 58.53 13.44 23.40
N PRO A 480 57.89 13.79 24.53
CA PRO A 480 56.47 14.09 24.54
C PRO A 480 56.17 15.35 23.70
N PRO A 481 55.00 15.38 23.00
CA PRO A 481 54.63 16.51 22.17
C PRO A 481 54.38 17.78 23.02
N PRO A 482 54.68 18.98 22.48
CA PRO A 482 54.44 20.25 23.16
C PRO A 482 52.93 20.52 23.34
N PRO A 483 52.56 21.29 24.37
CA PRO A 483 51.16 21.58 24.70
C PRO A 483 50.45 22.35 23.59
N GLN A 484 49.21 21.95 23.30
CA GLN A 484 48.38 22.62 22.30
C GLN A 484 47.99 24.04 22.75
N PRO A 485 47.98 25.03 21.83
CA PRO A 485 47.53 26.38 22.14
C PRO A 485 46.01 26.43 22.39
N PRO A 486 45.53 27.35 23.24
CA PRO A 486 44.12 27.46 23.58
C PRO A 486 43.28 27.92 22.38
N PRO A 487 41.99 27.52 22.31
CA PRO A 487 41.10 27.88 21.21
C PRO A 487 40.79 29.39 21.19
N PRO A 488 40.57 29.98 19.99
CA PRO A 488 40.35 31.41 19.84
C PRO A 488 39.01 31.85 20.44
N VAL A 489 39.06 32.95 21.20
CA VAL A 489 37.91 33.64 21.79
C VAL A 489 36.98 34.15 20.68
N ARG A 490 35.73 33.67 20.67
CA ARG A 490 34.68 34.16 19.76
C ARG A 490 34.39 35.64 20.05
N ARG A 491 34.57 36.50 19.04
CA ARG A 491 34.09 37.89 19.09
C ARG A 491 32.56 37.93 19.01
N PRO A 492 31.89 38.81 19.77
CA PRO A 492 30.44 39.00 19.68
C PRO A 492 30.03 39.67 18.35
N PRO A 493 28.81 39.42 17.88
CA PRO A 493 28.30 39.95 16.61
C PRO A 493 28.09 41.47 16.68
N HIS A 494 28.48 42.13 15.58
CA HIS A 494 28.33 43.57 15.36
C HIS A 494 26.86 43.90 15.10
N ILE A 495 26.25 44.71 15.95
CA ILE A 495 24.90 45.28 15.75
C ILE A 495 25.06 46.52 14.85
N PRO A 496 24.35 46.64 13.71
CA PRO A 496 24.32 47.87 12.92
C PRO A 496 23.37 48.91 13.55
N PRO A 497 23.65 50.22 13.37
CA PRO A 497 22.84 51.28 13.95
C PRO A 497 21.51 51.43 13.22
N THR A 498 20.44 51.61 13.99
CA THR A 498 19.12 52.04 13.50
C THR A 498 19.14 53.54 13.26
N ASP A 499 18.90 53.92 12.00
CA ASP A 499 18.63 55.31 11.60
C ASP A 499 17.32 55.78 12.25
N ARG A 500 17.41 56.95 12.91
CA ARG A 500 16.28 57.81 13.25
C ARG A 500 16.23 58.95 12.24
N THR A 501 15.12 59.06 11.52
CA THR A 501 14.46 60.31 11.12
C THR A 501 13.02 60.00 10.76
#